data_AF-A0A5U1APL5-F1
#
_entry.id   AF-A0A5U1APL5-F1
#
_cell.length_a   1.000
_cell.length_b   1.000
_cell.length_c   1.000
_cell.angle_alpha   90.00
_cell.angle_beta   90.00
_cell.angle_gamma   90.00
#
_symmetry.space_group_name_H-M   'P 1'
#
loop_
_entity.id
_entity.type
_entity.pdbx_description
1 polymer ?
#
loop_
_entity_poly.entity_id
_entity_poly.type
_entity_poly.pdbx_seq_one_letter_code
_entity_poly.pdbx_strand_id
1 'polypeptide(L)'
;TSTTITLGESGWFKIATVVMPQATSTAVIKLYGGAGFNAGSPEQAAISELVLRAGNGSPVGITATLWRRSPAAANEVAWVNTSGDTYDIYINIGQYAYWLIAQYDYTGNANVTLHSTPEYSSVQPGNSTSGQTYTIYSSLMKPTAGDVGALPITGGQLNGP
;
A
#
# COMPACT_ATOMS: atom_id res chain seq x y z
N THR A 1 11.38 9.21 -10.17
CA THR A 1 11.60 8.36 -11.38
C THR A 1 10.46 7.36 -11.51
N SER A 2 10.20 6.83 -12.72
CA SER A 2 9.14 5.83 -12.95
C SER A 2 9.67 4.59 -13.68
N THR A 3 9.01 3.44 -13.47
CA THR A 3 9.21 2.21 -14.24
C THR A 3 7.88 1.49 -14.46
N THR A 4 7.88 0.47 -15.29
CA THR A 4 6.75 -0.44 -15.46
C THR A 4 6.89 -1.63 -14.51
N ILE A 5 5.81 -2.03 -13.86
CA ILE A 5 5.75 -3.17 -12.93
C ILE A 5 4.60 -4.11 -13.32
N THR A 6 4.84 -5.42 -13.22
CA THR A 6 3.84 -6.45 -13.48
C THR A 6 3.75 -7.39 -12.29
N LEU A 7 2.52 -7.61 -11.81
CA LEU A 7 2.21 -8.40 -10.62
C LEU A 7 1.41 -9.65 -11.00
N GLY A 8 0.40 -9.51 -11.88
CA GLY A 8 -0.27 -10.60 -12.60
C GLY A 8 -1.17 -11.53 -11.78
N GLU A 9 -0.68 -12.03 -10.65
CA GLU A 9 -1.40 -12.88 -9.70
C GLU A 9 -2.08 -12.07 -8.60
N SER A 10 -3.02 -12.71 -7.88
CA SER A 10 -3.56 -12.14 -6.65
C SER A 10 -2.69 -12.57 -5.46
N GLY A 11 -2.15 -11.62 -4.71
CA GLY A 11 -1.33 -11.94 -3.54
C GLY A 11 -0.38 -10.83 -3.15
N TRP A 12 0.71 -11.23 -2.49
CA TRP A 12 1.74 -10.35 -1.95
C TRP A 12 2.94 -10.26 -2.88
N PHE A 13 3.44 -9.04 -3.07
CA PHE A 13 4.55 -8.75 -3.97
C PHE A 13 5.59 -7.86 -3.32
N LYS A 14 6.87 -8.25 -3.38
CA LYS A 14 8.00 -7.40 -2.97
C LYS A 14 8.27 -6.33 -4.02
N ILE A 15 7.63 -5.18 -3.91
CA ILE A 15 7.68 -4.13 -4.94
C ILE A 15 8.90 -3.22 -4.85
N ALA A 16 9.53 -3.15 -3.68
CA ALA A 16 10.70 -2.29 -3.49
C ALA A 16 11.62 -2.79 -2.38
N THR A 17 12.87 -2.34 -2.44
CA THR A 17 13.79 -2.32 -1.30
C THR A 17 14.16 -0.86 -1.05
N VAL A 18 14.05 -0.41 0.20
CA VAL A 18 14.33 0.97 0.61
C VAL A 18 15.45 1.00 1.65
N VAL A 19 16.27 2.03 1.60
CA VAL A 19 17.22 2.36 2.67
C VAL A 19 16.72 3.65 3.31
N MET A 20 16.32 3.57 4.58
CA MET A 20 15.66 4.66 5.30
C MET A 20 16.29 4.86 6.68
N PRO A 21 17.40 5.61 6.77
CA PRO A 21 18.04 5.92 8.04
C PRO A 21 17.07 6.50 9.07
N GLN A 22 17.29 6.19 10.36
CA GLN A 22 16.54 6.73 11.52
C GLN A 22 16.79 8.24 11.75
N ALA A 23 16.67 9.06 10.70
CA ALA A 23 16.99 10.47 10.65
C ALA A 23 15.95 11.23 9.80
N THR A 24 14.66 11.06 10.10
CA THR A 24 13.52 11.70 9.38
C THR A 24 13.39 11.35 7.89
N SER A 25 13.94 10.21 7.47
CA SER A 25 13.78 9.68 6.11
C SER A 25 12.31 9.51 5.73
N THR A 26 11.94 9.96 4.54
CA THR A 26 10.60 9.75 3.97
C THR A 26 10.72 9.24 2.55
N ALA A 27 9.89 8.28 2.19
CA ALA A 27 9.77 7.78 0.84
C ALA A 27 8.29 7.65 0.45
N VAL A 28 8.00 7.83 -0.83
CA VAL A 28 6.68 7.62 -1.41
C VAL A 28 6.82 6.67 -2.58
N ILE A 29 5.90 5.71 -2.70
CA ILE A 29 5.77 4.84 -3.86
C ILE A 29 4.33 4.94 -4.35
N LYS A 30 4.13 5.21 -5.63
CA LYS A 30 2.81 5.29 -6.27
C LYS A 30 2.69 4.28 -7.39
N LEU A 31 1.60 3.54 -7.42
CA LEU A 31 1.22 2.70 -8.55
C LEU A 31 0.01 3.31 -9.24
N TYR A 32 0.09 3.45 -10.56
CA TYR A 32 -1.03 3.86 -11.41
C TYR A 32 -1.47 2.70 -12.30
N GLY A 33 -2.78 2.48 -12.32
CA GLY A 33 -3.40 1.23 -12.74
C GLY A 33 -3.61 0.29 -11.54
N GLY A 34 -4.51 -0.67 -11.69
CA GLY A 34 -4.89 -1.59 -10.62
C GLY A 34 -5.07 -3.02 -11.10
N ALA A 35 -5.71 -3.83 -10.26
CA ALA A 35 -6.15 -5.17 -10.59
C ALA A 35 -7.24 -5.12 -11.69
N GLY A 36 -7.01 -5.82 -12.81
CA GLY A 36 -7.94 -5.87 -13.95
C GLY A 36 -7.64 -4.83 -15.04
N PHE A 37 -8.24 -5.02 -16.23
CA PHE A 37 -8.03 -4.17 -17.42
C PHE A 37 -9.25 -4.13 -18.39
N ASN A 38 -10.46 -4.32 -17.87
CA ASN A 38 -11.71 -4.27 -18.60
C ASN A 38 -12.11 -2.83 -18.97
N ALA A 39 -12.44 -2.60 -20.24
CA ALA A 39 -13.02 -1.34 -20.68
C ALA A 39 -14.37 -1.09 -19.99
N GLY A 40 -14.59 0.12 -19.47
CA GLY A 40 -15.82 0.48 -18.77
C GLY A 40 -15.83 0.20 -17.26
N SER A 41 -14.74 -0.35 -16.70
CA SER A 41 -14.51 -0.51 -15.27
C SER A 41 -13.62 0.62 -14.71
N PRO A 42 -14.18 1.79 -14.36
CA PRO A 42 -13.39 2.96 -13.94
C PRO A 42 -12.55 2.71 -12.68
N GLU A 43 -12.96 1.77 -11.82
CA GLU A 43 -12.22 1.36 -10.63
C GLU A 43 -10.82 0.82 -10.96
N GLN A 44 -10.64 0.20 -12.13
CA GLN A 44 -9.38 -0.44 -12.55
C GLN A 44 -8.32 0.58 -12.99
N ALA A 45 -8.73 1.82 -13.32
CA ALA A 45 -7.83 2.97 -13.42
C ALA A 45 -7.44 3.48 -12.02
N ALA A 46 -6.91 2.56 -11.20
CA ALA A 46 -6.66 2.77 -9.78
C ALA A 46 -5.40 3.59 -9.50
N ILE A 47 -5.32 4.13 -8.29
CA ILE A 47 -4.11 4.71 -7.71
C ILE A 47 -3.87 4.02 -6.37
N SER A 48 -2.67 3.46 -6.21
CA SER A 48 -2.15 3.00 -4.92
C SER A 48 -1.04 3.94 -4.48
N GLU A 49 -1.14 4.56 -3.31
CA GLU A 49 -0.12 5.48 -2.80
C GLU A 49 0.37 5.01 -1.43
N LEU A 50 1.65 4.66 -1.36
CA LEU A 50 2.33 4.26 -0.16
C LEU A 50 3.19 5.42 0.34
N VAL A 51 3.13 5.70 1.63
CA VAL A 51 4.04 6.64 2.30
C VAL A 51 4.77 5.90 3.40
N LEU A 52 6.09 5.96 3.34
CA LEU A 52 7.02 5.37 4.31
C LEU A 52 7.70 6.49 5.09
N ARG A 53 7.82 6.32 6.40
CA ARG A 53 8.50 7.27 7.28
C ARG A 53 9.39 6.51 8.27
N ALA A 54 10.67 6.89 8.35
CA ALA A 54 11.57 6.32 9.34
C ALA A 54 11.24 6.82 10.76
N GLY A 55 11.47 5.94 11.73
CA GLY A 55 11.44 6.28 13.14
C GLY A 55 12.55 7.26 13.53
N ASN A 56 12.53 7.64 14.80
CA ASN A 56 13.52 8.51 15.43
C ASN A 56 14.65 7.71 16.13
N GLY A 57 14.74 6.40 15.88
CA GLY A 57 15.65 5.49 16.58
C GLY A 57 15.13 4.96 17.92
N SER A 58 13.94 5.38 18.37
CA SER A 58 13.29 4.88 19.59
C SER A 58 11.75 4.94 19.50
N PRO A 59 11.08 3.90 18.96
CA PRO A 59 11.67 2.65 18.45
C PRO A 59 12.38 2.81 17.09
N VAL A 60 13.33 1.92 16.80
CA VAL A 60 13.94 1.77 15.47
C VAL A 60 12.94 1.10 14.54
N GLY A 61 12.79 1.64 13.32
CA GLY A 61 11.96 1.03 12.29
C GLY A 61 11.45 2.05 11.28
N ILE A 62 10.43 1.64 10.53
CA ILE A 62 9.65 2.52 9.68
C ILE A 62 8.17 2.38 10.03
N THR A 63 7.38 3.37 9.64
CA THR A 63 5.94 3.25 9.48
C THR A 63 5.64 3.21 7.99
N ALA A 64 4.81 2.26 7.56
CA ALA A 64 4.27 2.21 6.21
C ALA A 64 2.76 2.45 6.24
N THR A 65 2.30 3.38 5.40
CA THR A 65 0.87 3.66 5.23
C THR A 65 0.48 3.52 3.76
N LEU A 66 -0.68 2.94 3.51
CA LEU A 66 -1.28 2.80 2.19
C LEU A 66 -2.57 3.63 2.14
N TRP A 67 -2.63 4.59 1.23
CA TRP A 67 -3.80 5.43 0.99
C TRP A 67 -4.63 4.84 -0.15
N ARG A 68 -5.57 3.96 0.21
CA ARG A 68 -6.41 3.22 -0.73
C ARG A 68 -7.54 4.11 -1.25
N ARG A 69 -7.58 4.32 -2.57
CA ARG A 69 -8.57 5.19 -3.26
C ARG A 69 -9.52 4.46 -4.19
N SER A 70 -9.25 3.20 -4.48
CA SER A 70 -10.05 2.35 -5.37
C SER A 70 -10.10 0.91 -4.85
N PRO A 71 -11.20 0.17 -5.07
CA PRO A 71 -11.27 -1.27 -4.81
C PRO A 71 -10.21 -2.11 -5.54
N ALA A 72 -9.76 -1.66 -6.72
CA ALA A 72 -8.75 -2.36 -7.52
C ALA A 72 -7.31 -1.90 -7.23
N ALA A 73 -7.11 -0.96 -6.29
CA ALA A 73 -5.78 -0.59 -5.81
C ALA A 73 -5.18 -1.70 -4.92
N ALA A 74 -3.93 -1.52 -4.49
CA ALA A 74 -3.36 -2.33 -3.42
C ALA A 74 -4.29 -2.33 -2.19
N ASN A 75 -4.41 -3.49 -1.54
CA ASN A 75 -5.26 -3.74 -0.38
C ASN A 75 -4.52 -3.47 0.92
N GLU A 76 -3.27 -3.92 0.99
CA GLU A 76 -2.47 -3.95 2.21
C GLU A 76 -1.01 -3.64 1.88
N VAL A 77 -0.27 -3.20 2.88
CA VAL A 77 1.17 -2.97 2.82
C VAL A 77 1.84 -3.63 4.01
N ALA A 78 3.01 -4.21 3.79
CA ALA A 78 3.85 -4.77 4.84
C ALA A 78 5.31 -4.50 4.53
N TRP A 79 6.19 -4.64 5.53
CA TRP A 79 7.62 -4.55 5.31
C TRP A 79 8.40 -5.60 6.11
N VAL A 80 9.58 -5.94 5.62
CA VAL A 80 10.57 -6.77 6.32
C VAL A 80 11.83 -5.95 6.51
N ASN A 81 12.33 -5.83 7.74
CA ASN A 81 13.67 -5.28 7.97
C ASN A 81 14.71 -6.35 7.61
N THR A 82 15.52 -6.10 6.58
CA THR A 82 16.49 -7.08 6.08
C THR A 82 17.88 -6.88 6.68
N SER A 83 18.27 -5.63 6.94
CA SER A 83 19.52 -5.30 7.63
C SER A 83 19.57 -3.80 7.96
N GLY A 84 19.91 -3.44 9.20
CA GLY A 84 20.06 -2.04 9.62
C GLY A 84 18.84 -1.20 9.25
N ASP A 85 19.05 -0.15 8.45
CA ASP A 85 18.01 0.75 7.93
C ASP A 85 17.45 0.33 6.55
N THR A 86 17.66 -0.93 6.16
CA THR A 86 17.18 -1.49 4.89
C THR A 86 15.89 -2.29 5.11
N TYR A 87 14.88 -2.02 4.28
CA TYR A 87 13.57 -2.63 4.37
C TYR A 87 13.08 -3.08 3.00
N ASP A 88 12.57 -4.30 2.92
CA ASP A 88 11.79 -4.76 1.78
C ASP A 88 10.33 -4.38 1.98
N ILE A 89 9.71 -3.84 0.93
CA ILE A 89 8.34 -3.33 0.95
C ILE A 89 7.46 -4.23 0.11
N TYR A 90 6.35 -4.66 0.70
CA TYR A 90 5.39 -5.56 0.10
C TYR A 90 4.02 -4.91 0.00
N ILE A 91 3.29 -5.23 -1.05
CA ILE A 91 1.86 -4.92 -1.15
C ILE A 91 1.04 -6.18 -1.40
N ASN A 92 -0.18 -6.20 -0.91
CA ASN A 92 -1.21 -7.12 -1.36
C ASN A 92 -2.04 -6.47 -2.47
N ILE A 93 -2.27 -7.16 -3.58
CA ILE A 93 -3.15 -6.67 -4.66
C ILE A 93 -3.89 -7.84 -5.31
N GLY A 94 -5.02 -7.54 -5.95
CA GLY A 94 -5.76 -8.51 -6.75
C GLY A 94 -5.07 -8.86 -8.07
N GLN A 95 -5.55 -9.93 -8.69
CA GLN A 95 -5.06 -10.44 -9.98
C GLN A 95 -5.16 -9.42 -11.13
N TYR A 96 -4.39 -9.68 -12.18
CA TYR A 96 -4.38 -8.93 -13.43
C TYR A 96 -3.88 -7.48 -13.32
N ALA A 97 -3.07 -7.19 -12.31
CA ALA A 97 -2.29 -5.95 -12.22
C ALA A 97 -1.05 -6.05 -13.13
N TYR A 98 -1.22 -5.70 -14.41
CA TYR A 98 -0.17 -5.79 -15.44
C TYR A 98 0.24 -4.41 -15.95
N TRP A 99 1.54 -4.24 -16.23
CA TRP A 99 2.10 -3.03 -16.82
C TRP A 99 1.71 -1.73 -16.10
N LEU A 100 1.63 -1.78 -14.77
CA LEU A 100 1.34 -0.60 -13.96
C LEU A 100 2.50 0.37 -14.03
N ILE A 101 2.21 1.67 -13.90
CA ILE A 101 3.25 2.67 -13.73
C ILE A 101 3.61 2.72 -12.25
N ALA A 102 4.86 2.40 -11.92
CA ALA A 102 5.40 2.54 -10.57
C ALA A 102 6.30 3.78 -10.51
N GLN A 103 5.95 4.73 -9.64
CA GLN A 103 6.69 5.95 -9.38
C GLN A 103 7.19 5.96 -7.94
N TYR A 104 8.30 6.63 -7.71
CA TYR A 104 8.78 6.90 -6.36
C TYR A 104 9.44 8.28 -6.24
N ASP A 105 9.47 8.75 -5.00
CA ASP A 105 10.24 9.90 -4.54
C ASP A 105 10.71 9.67 -3.10
N TYR A 106 11.76 10.37 -2.66
CA TYR A 106 12.31 10.23 -1.32
C TYR A 106 13.13 11.45 -0.87
N THR A 107 13.30 11.62 0.44
CA THR A 107 14.16 12.66 1.02
C THR A 107 15.64 12.37 0.78
N GLY A 108 16.49 13.39 0.70
CA GLY A 108 17.90 13.27 0.27
C GLY A 108 18.80 12.35 1.11
N ASN A 109 18.33 11.84 2.24
CA ASN A 109 19.02 10.88 3.10
C ASN A 109 18.49 9.44 3.00
N ALA A 110 17.52 9.19 2.12
CA ALA A 110 16.91 7.88 1.89
C ALA A 110 17.18 7.39 0.46
N ASN A 111 16.80 6.15 0.19
CA ASN A 111 16.84 5.58 -1.15
C ASN A 111 15.68 4.61 -1.36
N VAL A 112 15.17 4.56 -2.60
CA VAL A 112 14.17 3.58 -3.05
C VAL A 112 14.69 2.89 -4.30
N THR A 113 14.70 1.56 -4.27
CA THR A 113 14.90 0.70 -5.44
C THR A 113 13.60 -0.04 -5.73
N LEU A 114 12.95 0.26 -6.85
CA LEU A 114 11.76 -0.46 -7.31
C LEU A 114 12.14 -1.76 -8.03
N HIS A 115 11.32 -2.79 -7.84
CA HIS A 115 11.45 -4.06 -8.54
C HIS A 115 10.44 -4.11 -9.69
N SER A 116 10.90 -4.16 -10.94
CA SER A 116 10.03 -4.27 -12.12
C SER A 116 9.40 -5.66 -12.28
N THR A 117 10.04 -6.68 -11.71
CA THR A 117 9.55 -8.06 -11.59
C THR A 117 9.58 -8.49 -10.12
N PRO A 118 8.61 -8.04 -9.30
CA PRO A 118 8.54 -8.36 -7.88
C PRO A 118 8.48 -9.85 -7.59
N GLU A 119 9.08 -10.26 -6.48
CA GLU A 119 8.89 -11.59 -5.92
C GLU A 119 7.44 -11.75 -5.43
N TYR A 120 6.79 -12.84 -5.83
CA TYR A 120 5.42 -13.17 -5.48
C TYR A 120 5.35 -14.14 -4.28
N SER A 121 4.32 -13.95 -3.45
CA SER A 121 3.88 -14.90 -2.44
C SER A 121 2.35 -14.90 -2.37
N SER A 122 1.74 -16.08 -2.23
CA SER A 122 0.28 -16.20 -2.02
C SER A 122 -0.17 -15.77 -0.63
N VAL A 123 0.76 -15.66 0.33
CA VAL A 123 0.52 -15.25 1.72
C VAL A 123 1.44 -14.11 2.12
N GLN A 124 1.05 -13.33 3.14
CA GLN A 124 1.93 -12.29 3.69
C GLN A 124 3.23 -12.93 4.19
N PRO A 125 4.42 -12.36 3.90
CA PRO A 125 5.68 -12.90 4.41
C PRO A 125 5.66 -13.00 5.95
N GLY A 126 5.96 -14.18 6.50
CA GLY A 126 5.74 -14.47 7.92
C GLY A 126 6.58 -13.67 8.91
N ASN A 127 7.70 -13.09 8.47
CA ASN A 127 8.57 -12.21 9.27
C ASN A 127 8.33 -10.72 9.00
N SER A 128 7.28 -10.38 8.26
CA SER A 128 6.94 -8.98 7.97
C SER A 128 6.18 -8.31 9.12
N THR A 129 6.22 -6.99 9.14
CA THR A 129 5.35 -6.13 9.94
C THR A 129 4.28 -5.54 9.03
N SER A 130 3.02 -5.61 9.43
CA SER A 130 1.91 -4.99 8.70
C SER A 130 1.93 -3.47 8.87
N GLY A 131 1.71 -2.76 7.77
CA GLY A 131 1.42 -1.34 7.80
C GLY A 131 -0.06 -1.04 7.94
N GLN A 132 -0.37 0.25 7.84
CA GLN A 132 -1.74 0.74 7.99
C GLN A 132 -2.33 1.12 6.65
N THR A 133 -3.50 0.57 6.34
CA THR A 133 -4.29 0.97 5.18
C THR A 133 -5.34 1.98 5.61
N TYR A 134 -5.31 3.17 5.02
CA TYR A 134 -6.35 4.17 5.14
C TYR A 134 -7.23 4.15 3.89
N THR A 135 -8.51 3.87 4.07
CA THR A 135 -9.51 4.00 3.00
C THR A 135 -9.89 5.46 2.82
N ILE A 136 -9.69 6.00 1.63
CA ILE A 136 -10.18 7.32 1.25
C ILE A 136 -11.58 7.16 0.64
N TYR A 137 -12.59 7.65 1.35
CA TYR A 137 -13.96 7.59 0.87
C TYR A 137 -14.23 8.56 -0.28
N SER A 138 -15.02 8.10 -1.25
CA SER A 138 -15.41 8.83 -2.46
C SER A 138 -16.74 8.28 -3.00
N SER A 139 -17.24 8.81 -4.12
CA SER A 139 -18.39 8.21 -4.82
C SER A 139 -18.13 6.76 -5.27
N LEU A 140 -16.86 6.40 -5.49
CA LEU A 140 -16.42 5.05 -5.82
C LEU A 140 -16.32 4.14 -4.59
N MET A 141 -15.80 4.68 -3.48
CA MET A 141 -15.67 3.98 -2.21
C MET A 141 -16.52 4.69 -1.16
N LYS A 142 -17.82 4.38 -1.11
CA LYS A 142 -18.70 5.00 -0.12
C LYS A 142 -18.45 4.41 1.27
N PRO A 143 -18.52 5.21 2.34
CA PRO A 143 -18.48 4.68 3.70
C PRO A 143 -19.74 3.87 3.98
N THR A 144 -19.61 2.89 4.87
CA THR A 144 -20.75 2.22 5.51
C THR A 144 -21.24 3.04 6.71
N ALA A 145 -22.42 2.71 7.22
CA ALA A 145 -22.92 3.33 8.45
C ALA A 145 -21.95 3.12 9.63
N GLY A 146 -21.36 1.92 9.74
CA GLY A 146 -20.38 1.62 10.80
C GLY A 146 -19.11 2.48 10.71
N ASP A 147 -18.63 2.76 9.50
CA ASP A 147 -17.41 3.55 9.28
C ASP A 147 -17.52 4.99 9.81
N VAL A 148 -18.74 5.52 9.94
CA VAL A 148 -19.01 6.89 10.38
C VAL A 148 -19.76 6.96 11.71
N GLY A 149 -19.91 5.82 12.40
CA GLY A 149 -20.66 5.75 13.67
C GLY A 149 -22.15 6.05 13.53
N ALA A 150 -22.74 5.80 12.35
CA ALA A 150 -24.16 5.96 12.09
C ALA A 150 -24.93 4.63 12.27
N LEU A 151 -26.24 4.74 12.49
CA LEU A 151 -27.12 3.57 12.55
C LEU A 151 -27.34 2.99 11.14
N PRO A 152 -27.24 1.66 10.95
CA PRO A 152 -27.58 1.04 9.68
C PRO A 152 -29.06 1.22 9.30
N ILE A 153 -29.37 1.22 8.00
CA ILE A 153 -30.76 1.31 7.50
C ILE A 153 -31.62 0.10 7.89
N THR A 154 -30.99 -1.01 8.27
CA THR A 154 -31.65 -2.21 8.80
C THR A 154 -32.04 -2.07 10.28
N GLY A 155 -31.75 -0.93 10.91
CA GLY A 155 -31.91 -0.70 12.35
C GLY A 155 -30.68 -1.13 13.17
N GLY A 156 -30.69 -0.81 14.47
CA GLY A 156 -29.64 -1.18 15.42
C GLY A 156 -29.93 -0.69 16.84
N GLN A 157 -29.07 -1.04 17.80
CA GLN A 157 -29.19 -0.63 19.20
C GLN A 157 -28.25 0.54 19.50
N LEU A 158 -28.80 1.59 20.13
CA LEU A 158 -28.01 2.69 20.70
C LEU A 158 -27.83 2.40 22.19
N ASN A 159 -26.63 1.99 22.59
CA ASN A 159 -26.29 1.90 24.00
C ASN A 159 -25.81 3.29 24.44
N GLY A 160 -26.67 4.02 25.14
CA GLY A 160 -26.27 5.25 25.84
C GLY A 160 -25.28 4.96 26.96
N PRO A 161 -24.57 5.99 27.48
CA PRO A 161 -23.73 5.84 28.66
C PRO A 161 -24.52 5.37 29.89
#